data_AF-A0A1F5PM75-F1
#
_entry.id   AF-A0A1F5PM75-F1
#
_cell.length_a   1.000
_cell.length_b   1.000
_cell.length_c   1.000
_cell.angle_alpha   90.00
_cell.angle_beta   90.00
_cell.angle_gamma   90.00
#
_symmetry.space_group_name_H-M   'P 1'
#
loop_
_entity.id
_entity.type
_entity.pdbx_description
1 polymer ?
#
loop_
_entity_poly.entity_id
_entity_poly.type
_entity_poly.pdbx_seq_one_letter_code
_entity_poly.pdbx_strand_id
1 'polypeptide(L)'
;MDKQTKDAAAKLAKEMGLDLSSVVKASLRTFVQTQVFHVEKFQRMTPYLERIIAQARKDFKQGKNTSGPFSTPREVTAYLNSLK
;
A
#
# COMPACT_ATOMS: atom_id res chain seq x y z
N MET A 1 -8.34 17.28 23.08
CA MET A 1 -8.83 15.91 22.86
C MET A 1 -9.32 15.39 24.18
N ASP A 2 -10.48 14.75 24.18
CA ASP A 2 -10.95 14.02 25.36
C ASP A 2 -10.05 12.81 25.63
N LYS A 3 -10.10 12.30 26.87
CA LYS A 3 -9.23 11.22 27.34
C LYS A 3 -9.42 9.94 26.52
N GLN A 4 -10.67 9.61 26.19
CA GLN A 4 -11.00 8.40 25.45
C GLN A 4 -10.41 8.42 24.03
N THR A 5 -10.53 9.55 23.32
CA THR A 5 -9.93 9.70 21.99
C THR A 5 -8.41 9.65 22.04
N LYS A 6 -7.79 10.24 23.06
CA LYS A 6 -6.33 10.19 23.25
C LYS A 6 -5.84 8.76 23.48
N ASP A 7 -6.53 8.00 24.32
CA ASP A 7 -6.16 6.62 24.66
C ASP A 7 -6.34 5.69 23.45
N ALA A 8 -7.43 5.86 22.68
CA ALA A 8 -7.67 5.11 21.45
C ALA A 8 -6.59 5.39 20.39
N ALA A 9 -6.23 6.66 20.17
CA ALA A 9 -5.18 7.04 19.22
C ALA A 9 -3.79 6.52 19.65
N ALA A 10 -3.49 6.56 20.95
CA ALA A 10 -2.24 6.03 21.50
C ALA A 10 -2.12 4.52 21.29
N LYS A 11 -3.22 3.78 21.50
CA LYS A 11 -3.27 2.33 21.26
C LYS A 11 -3.02 2.00 19.79
N LEU A 12 -3.70 2.69 18.88
CA LEU A 12 -3.55 2.49 17.43
C LEU A 12 -2.12 2.77 16.95
N ALA A 13 -1.51 3.86 17.42
CA ALA A 13 -0.12 4.17 17.10
C ALA A 13 0.83 3.05 17.56
N LYS A 14 0.61 2.53 18.77
CA LYS A 14 1.42 1.45 19.34
C LYS A 14 1.28 0.13 18.57
N GLU A 15 0.07 -0.20 18.12
CA GLU A 15 -0.18 -1.36 17.25
C GLU A 15 0.59 -1.26 15.92
N MET A 16 0.86 -0.04 15.44
CA MET A 16 1.65 0.24 14.25
C MET A 16 3.16 0.43 14.52
N GLY A 17 3.62 0.24 15.77
CA GLY A 17 5.02 0.41 16.15
C GLY A 17 5.48 1.87 16.27
N LEU A 18 4.54 2.81 16.44
CA LEU A 18 4.80 4.25 16.52
C LEU A 18 4.36 4.81 17.87
N ASP A 19 5.02 5.88 18.34
CA ASP A 19 4.50 6.67 19.46
C ASP A 19 3.49 7.73 18.97
N LEU A 20 2.53 8.08 19.83
CA LEU A 20 1.48 9.05 19.49
C LEU A 20 2.05 10.43 19.08
N SER A 21 3.16 10.86 19.70
CA SER A 21 3.74 12.17 19.40
C SER A 21 4.30 12.23 17.99
N SER A 22 4.90 11.14 17.52
CA SER A 22 5.44 11.01 16.17
C SER A 22 4.33 11.02 15.12
N VAL A 23 3.21 10.34 15.39
CA VAL A 23 2.03 10.38 14.50
C VAL A 23 1.47 11.79 14.37
N VAL A 24 1.32 12.52 15.48
CA VAL A 24 0.82 13.90 15.47
C VAL A 24 1.78 14.82 14.72
N LYS A 25 3.09 14.75 15.01
CA LYS A 25 4.12 15.56 14.32
C LYS A 25 4.12 15.32 12.81
N ALA A 26 4.06 14.06 12.37
CA ALA A 26 4.02 13.71 10.96
C ALA A 26 2.73 14.21 10.27
N SER A 27 1.60 14.09 10.95
CA SER A 27 0.30 14.55 10.45
C SER A 27 0.29 16.07 10.26
N LEU A 28 0.78 16.83 11.24
CA LEU A 28 0.87 18.30 11.16
C LEU A 28 1.83 18.75 10.05
N ARG A 29 2.98 18.10 9.91
CA ARG A 29 3.93 18.40 8.83
C ARG A 29 3.28 18.20 7.46
N THR A 30 2.58 17.08 7.28
CA THR A 30 1.87 16.76 6.02
C THR A 30 0.75 17.76 5.75
N PHE A 31 0.00 18.14 6.79
CA PHE A 31 -1.08 19.12 6.67
C PHE A 31 -0.55 20.49 6.22
N VAL A 32 0.55 20.98 6.78
CA VAL A 32 1.17 22.24 6.36
C VAL A 32 1.69 22.15 4.92
N GLN A 33 2.27 21.02 4.51
CA GLN A 33 2.83 20.86 3.18
C GLN A 33 1.78 20.72 2.08
N THR A 34 0.73 19.96 2.35
CA THR A 34 -0.28 19.60 1.35
C THR A 34 -1.50 20.52 1.39
N GLN A 35 -1.72 21.20 2.53
CA GLN A 35 -2.98 21.90 2.84
C GLN A 35 -4.21 20.98 2.79
N VAL A 36 -4.01 19.66 2.85
CA VAL A 36 -5.05 18.65 2.80
C VAL A 36 -4.92 17.71 3.99
N PHE A 37 -6.07 17.30 4.55
CA PHE A 37 -6.15 16.32 5.62
C PHE A 37 -6.80 15.04 5.09
N HIS A 38 -6.03 13.94 5.06
CA HIS A 38 -6.50 12.63 4.61
C HIS A 38 -6.57 11.66 5.80
N VAL A 39 -7.72 11.00 5.99
CA VAL A 39 -7.90 9.94 6.98
C VAL A 39 -8.46 8.72 6.28
N GLU A 40 -7.64 7.68 6.15
CA GLU A 40 -8.07 6.40 5.60
C GLU A 40 -7.63 5.27 6.52
N LYS A 41 -8.57 4.38 6.88
CA LYS A 41 -8.30 3.20 7.71
C LYS A 41 -7.47 2.15 6.97
N PHE A 42 -7.58 2.13 5.64
CA PHE A 42 -6.86 1.21 4.76
C PHE A 42 -6.51 1.95 3.48
N GLN A 43 -5.33 1.67 2.92
CA GLN A 43 -4.93 2.14 1.60
C GLN A 43 -5.97 1.68 0.58
N ARG A 44 -6.73 2.61 -0.01
CA ARG A 44 -7.58 2.28 -1.15
C ARG A 44 -6.71 2.22 -2.40
N MET A 45 -6.94 1.22 -3.24
CA MET A 45 -6.32 1.20 -4.56
C MET A 45 -6.78 2.43 -5.34
N THR A 46 -5.87 3.04 -6.07
CA THR A 46 -6.25 4.12 -7.00
C THR A 46 -7.09 3.51 -8.13
N PRO A 47 -8.00 4.28 -8.77
CA PRO A 47 -8.77 3.78 -9.92
C PRO A 47 -7.87 3.21 -11.04
N TYR A 48 -6.67 3.77 -11.20
CA TYR A 48 -5.65 3.26 -12.12
C TYR A 48 -5.14 1.87 -11.73
N LEU A 49 -4.80 1.67 -10.45
CA LEU A 49 -4.34 0.39 -9.93
C LEU A 49 -5.44 -0.68 -10.02
N GLU A 50 -6.67 -0.32 -9.68
CA GLU A 50 -7.84 -1.21 -9.83
C GLU A 50 -8.00 -1.68 -11.27
N ARG A 51 -7.91 -0.75 -12.24
CA ARG A 51 -8.02 -1.07 -13.67
C ARG A 51 -6.93 -2.02 -14.13
N ILE A 52 -5.67 -1.79 -13.73
CA ILE A 52 -4.55 -2.67 -14.11
C ILE A 52 -4.72 -4.06 -13.51
N ILE A 53 -5.07 -4.15 -12.22
CA ILE A 53 -5.28 -5.44 -11.56
C ILE A 53 -6.44 -6.20 -12.19
N ALA A 54 -7.54 -5.51 -12.53
CA ALA A 54 -8.67 -6.12 -13.21
C ALA A 54 -8.26 -6.69 -14.57
N GLN A 55 -7.46 -5.95 -15.35
CA GLN A 55 -6.95 -6.41 -16.64
C GLN A 55 -6.02 -7.61 -16.48
N ALA A 56 -5.05 -7.55 -15.55
CA ALA A 56 -4.13 -8.64 -15.29
C ALA A 56 -4.86 -9.94 -14.88
N ARG A 57 -5.92 -9.83 -14.08
CA ARG A 57 -6.78 -10.97 -13.72
C ARG A 57 -7.53 -11.55 -14.91
N LYS A 58 -8.01 -10.69 -15.82
CA LYS A 58 -8.68 -11.13 -17.06
C LYS A 58 -7.69 -11.86 -17.97
N ASP A 59 -6.51 -11.30 -18.16
CA ASP A 59 -5.46 -11.85 -19.00
C ASP A 59 -5.00 -13.22 -18.48
N PHE A 60 -4.76 -13.34 -17.16
CA PHE A 60 -4.43 -14.61 -16.51
C PHE A 60 -5.49 -15.69 -16.74
N LYS A 61 -6.78 -15.35 -16.56
CA LYS A 61 -7.89 -16.28 -16.83
C LYS A 61 -7.98 -16.72 -18.29
N GLN A 62 -7.52 -15.87 -19.22
CA GLN A 62 -7.55 -16.14 -20.66
C GLN A 62 -6.25 -16.77 -21.18
N GLY A 63 -5.26 -17.02 -20.31
CA GLY A 63 -3.93 -17.49 -20.71
C GLY A 63 -3.18 -16.48 -21.59
N LYS A 64 -3.48 -15.18 -21.45
CA LYS A 64 -2.84 -14.08 -22.18
C LYS A 64 -1.91 -13.32 -21.26
N ASN A 65 -0.87 -12.69 -21.82
CA ASN A 65 0.08 -11.85 -21.08
C ASN A 65 0.67 -12.55 -19.83
N THR A 66 0.83 -13.87 -19.89
CA THR A 66 1.45 -14.70 -18.85
C THR A 66 2.78 -15.25 -19.34
N SER A 67 3.71 -15.45 -18.41
CA SER A 67 5.02 -16.05 -18.70
C SER A 67 5.31 -17.14 -17.68
N GLY A 68 5.98 -18.20 -18.12
CA GLY A 68 6.16 -19.43 -17.36
C GLY A 68 5.37 -20.60 -17.97
N PRO A 69 5.11 -21.68 -17.20
CA PRO A 69 5.42 -21.83 -15.77
C PRO A 69 6.92 -21.80 -15.50
N PHE A 70 7.29 -21.31 -14.32
CA PHE A 70 8.65 -21.35 -13.82
C PHE A 70 8.71 -22.36 -12.67
N SER A 71 9.70 -23.24 -12.70
CA SER A 71 9.91 -24.27 -11.68
C SER A 71 10.84 -23.80 -10.57
N THR A 72 11.66 -22.76 -10.82
CA THR A 72 12.62 -22.24 -9.84
C THR A 72 12.66 -20.71 -9.80
N PRO A 73 13.02 -20.11 -8.65
CA PRO A 73 13.25 -18.66 -8.56
C PRO A 73 14.33 -18.15 -9.52
N ARG A 74 15.29 -19.01 -9.89
CA ARG A 74 16.36 -18.68 -10.85
C ARG A 74 15.80 -18.48 -12.25
N GLU A 75 14.86 -19.32 -12.69
CA GLU A 75 14.18 -19.17 -13.99
C GLU A 75 13.39 -17.86 -14.08
N VAL A 76 12.66 -17.51 -13.01
CA VAL A 76 11.94 -16.22 -12.93
C VAL A 76 12.93 -15.05 -13.10
N THR A 77 14.04 -15.09 -12.36
CA THR A 77 15.07 -14.05 -12.40
C THR A 77 15.71 -13.95 -13.78
N ALA A 78 16.06 -15.07 -14.40
CA ALA A 78 16.64 -15.11 -15.74
C ALA A 78 15.69 -14.52 -16.79
N TYR A 79 14.40 -14.90 -16.74
CA TYR A 79 13.38 -14.37 -17.63
C TYR A 79 13.20 -12.85 -17.46
N LEU A 80 13.08 -12.37 -16.23
CA LEU A 80 12.94 -10.93 -15.99
C LEU A 80 14.16 -10.13 -16.45
N ASN A 81 15.36 -10.69 -16.30
CA ASN A 81 16.59 -10.06 -16.76
C ASN A 81 16.70 -10.03 -18.28
N SER A 82 16.08 -10.97 -19.01
CA SER A 82 16.07 -10.95 -20.48
C SER A 82 15.06 -9.97 -21.08
N LEU A 83 14.16 -9.40 -20.27
CA LEU A 83 13.19 -8.37 -20.69
C LEU A 83 13.74 -6.94 -20.56
N LYS A 84 14.95 -6.78 -20.00
CA LYS A 84 15.69 -5.53 -19.91
C LYS A 84 16.61 -5.36 -21.13
#